data_AF-A0A1F4F033-F1
#
_entry.id   AF-A0A1F4F033-F1
#
_cell.length_a   1.000
_cell.length_b   1.000
_cell.length_c   1.000
_cell.angle_alpha   90.00
_cell.angle_beta   90.00
_cell.angle_gamma   90.00
#
_symmetry.space_group_name_H-M   'P 1'
#
loop_
_entity.id
_entity.type
_entity.pdbx_description
1 polymer ?
#
loop_
_entity_poly.entity_id
_entity_poly.type
_entity_poly.pdbx_seq_one_letter_code
_entity_poly.pdbx_strand_id
1 'polypeptide(L)'
;MKVLVLGAGGFIDGHAAAALRAAGHQVVAGRLDFERAAKPEDWLASVQGMDAVVNAVGIIRESGGRTFNALHYAAPRALFDACASAGVRRVLQVSALGAAIYVIRRWLWRLQMGLIVAYSALIAVGLPELWLHPFGPLLKNLPMLAAIMALHELEERG
;
A
#
# COMPACT_ATOMS: atom_id res chain seq x y z
N MET A 1 -15.79 8.54 11.84
CA MET A 1 -14.88 7.39 12.07
C MET A 1 -13.62 7.88 12.75
N LYS A 2 -13.03 7.04 13.61
CA LYS A 2 -11.71 7.21 14.19
C LYS A 2 -10.70 6.43 13.33
N VAL A 3 -9.82 7.15 12.64
CA VAL A 3 -8.90 6.60 11.65
C VAL A 3 -7.46 6.77 12.14
N LEU A 4 -6.72 5.66 12.20
CA LEU A 4 -5.29 5.67 12.47
C LEU A 4 -4.54 5.89 11.15
N VAL A 5 -3.70 6.93 11.10
CA VAL A 5 -2.83 7.20 9.96
C VAL A 5 -1.39 6.96 10.38
N LEU A 6 -0.74 5.99 9.73
CA LEU A 6 0.64 5.60 9.95
C LEU A 6 1.49 6.13 8.81
N GLY A 7 2.57 6.81 9.17
CA GLY A 7 3.53 7.35 8.23
C GLY A 7 4.79 7.82 8.94
N ALA A 8 5.82 8.09 8.18
CA ALA A 8 7.09 8.61 8.69
C ALA A 8 7.13 10.15 8.73
N GLY A 9 5.97 10.82 8.75
CA GLY A 9 5.87 12.29 8.69
C GLY A 9 6.06 12.85 7.28
N GLY A 10 5.68 12.09 6.27
CA GLY A 10 5.89 12.40 4.86
C GLY A 10 4.70 13.06 4.18
N PHE A 11 4.81 13.19 2.86
CA PHE A 11 3.79 13.82 2.01
C PHE A 11 2.46 13.06 2.03
N ILE A 12 2.49 11.73 1.88
CA ILE A 12 1.28 10.91 1.73
C ILE A 12 0.45 10.90 3.01
N ASP A 13 1.07 10.62 4.15
CA ASP A 13 0.39 10.58 5.45
C ASP A 13 -0.15 11.96 5.86
N GLY A 14 0.58 13.04 5.56
CA GLY A 14 0.11 14.41 5.78
C GLY A 14 -1.17 14.72 4.98
N HIS A 15 -1.17 14.44 3.68
CA HIS A 15 -2.32 14.68 2.81
C HIS A 15 -3.52 13.77 3.14
N ALA A 16 -3.28 12.49 3.41
CA ALA A 16 -4.33 11.57 3.83
C ALA A 16 -4.98 12.03 5.14
N ALA A 17 -4.18 12.42 6.14
CA ALA A 17 -4.68 12.93 7.40
C ALA A 17 -5.48 14.24 7.23
N ALA A 18 -5.03 15.15 6.35
CA ALA A 18 -5.76 16.38 6.05
C ALA A 18 -7.11 16.10 5.37
N ALA A 19 -7.13 15.24 4.35
CA ALA A 19 -8.34 14.88 3.61
C ALA A 19 -9.37 14.18 4.52
N LEU A 20 -8.93 13.24 5.36
CA LEU A 20 -9.80 12.55 6.32
C LEU A 20 -10.40 13.52 7.35
N ARG A 21 -9.62 14.50 7.83
CA ARG A 21 -10.14 15.54 8.73
C ARG A 21 -11.16 16.43 8.03
N ALA A 22 -10.89 16.85 6.79
CA ALA A 22 -11.81 17.65 5.99
C ALA A 22 -13.14 16.91 5.72
N ALA A 23 -13.10 15.58 5.60
CA ALA A 23 -14.27 14.72 5.51
C ALA A 23 -15.00 14.46 6.86
N GLY A 24 -14.58 15.12 7.95
CA GLY A 24 -15.22 15.01 9.27
C GLY A 24 -14.82 13.77 10.07
N HIS A 25 -13.70 13.13 9.76
CA HIS A 25 -13.20 11.98 10.54
C HIS A 25 -12.24 12.42 11.64
N GLN A 26 -12.24 11.67 12.75
CA GLN A 26 -11.24 11.82 13.81
C GLN A 26 -9.97 11.11 13.38
N VAL A 27 -8.87 11.84 13.21
CA VAL A 27 -7.59 11.26 12.77
C VAL A 27 -6.61 11.17 13.92
N VAL A 28 -6.10 9.96 14.17
CA VAL A 28 -5.02 9.67 15.11
C VAL A 28 -3.76 9.39 14.32
N ALA A 29 -2.69 10.15 14.57
CA ALA A 29 -1.38 9.86 13.98
C ALA A 29 -0.70 8.75 14.78
N GLY A 30 -0.36 7.64 14.13
CA GLY A 30 0.41 6.59 14.79
C GLY A 30 1.91 6.83 14.65
N ARG A 31 2.60 6.92 15.78
CA ARG A 31 4.06 7.00 15.86
C ARG A 31 4.56 5.74 16.55
N LEU A 32 5.09 4.81 15.77
CA LEU A 32 5.62 3.54 16.24
C LEU A 32 7.03 3.35 15.66
N ASP A 33 7.87 2.59 16.35
CA ASP A 33 9.12 2.10 15.76
C ASP A 33 8.81 0.95 14.80
N PHE A 34 8.50 1.33 13.56
CA PHE A 34 8.12 0.40 12.50
C PHE A 34 9.21 -0.63 12.16
N GLU A 35 10.48 -0.33 12.46
CA GLU A 35 11.60 -1.24 12.20
C GLU A 35 11.57 -2.45 13.15
N ARG A 36 10.97 -2.28 14.34
CA ARG A 36 10.91 -3.30 15.39
C ARG A 36 9.51 -3.90 15.59
N ALA A 37 8.47 -3.24 15.09
CA ALA A 37 7.08 -3.65 15.23
C ALA A 37 6.71 -4.83 14.32
N ALA A 38 7.32 -5.99 14.55
CA ALA A 38 7.21 -7.18 13.71
C ALA A 38 6.21 -8.21 14.23
N LYS A 39 5.55 -7.97 15.37
CA LYS A 39 4.56 -8.88 15.95
C LYS A 39 3.23 -8.16 16.20
N PRO A 40 2.08 -8.85 16.12
CA PRO A 40 0.76 -8.22 16.29
C PRO A 40 0.62 -7.47 17.62
N GLU A 41 1.25 -7.96 18.69
CA GLU A 41 1.17 -7.35 20.03
C GLU A 41 1.77 -5.94 20.07
N ASP A 42 2.77 -5.66 19.22
CA ASP A 42 3.40 -4.34 19.09
C ASP A 42 2.40 -3.28 18.60
N TRP A 43 1.32 -3.72 17.92
CA TRP A 43 0.34 -2.87 17.26
C TRP A 43 -0.98 -2.76 18.01
N LEU A 44 -1.33 -3.72 18.86
CA LEU A 44 -2.66 -3.81 19.51
C LEU A 44 -3.07 -2.51 20.19
N ALA A 45 -2.16 -1.90 20.97
CA ALA A 45 -2.42 -0.63 21.66
C ALA A 45 -2.72 0.53 20.69
N SER A 46 -2.17 0.50 19.47
CA SER A 46 -2.37 1.53 18.46
C SER A 46 -3.68 1.34 17.67
N VAL A 47 -4.05 0.09 17.38
CA VAL A 47 -5.22 -0.23 16.53
C VAL A 47 -6.52 -0.35 17.32
N GLN A 48 -6.45 -0.55 18.63
CA GLN A 48 -7.62 -0.75 19.48
C GLN A 48 -8.55 0.47 19.45
N GLY A 49 -9.84 0.22 19.18
CA GLY A 49 -10.87 1.26 19.09
C GLY A 49 -10.77 2.16 17.85
N MET A 50 -10.00 1.75 16.83
CA MET A 50 -10.01 2.41 15.52
C MET A 50 -11.09 1.80 14.61
N ASP A 51 -11.71 2.62 13.78
CA ASP A 51 -12.65 2.17 12.75
C ASP A 51 -11.94 1.80 11.45
N ALA A 52 -10.80 2.43 11.18
CA ALA A 52 -9.99 2.20 9.98
C ALA A 52 -8.51 2.53 10.22
N VAL A 53 -7.63 1.93 9.42
CA VAL A 53 -6.18 2.20 9.41
C VAL A 53 -5.73 2.57 8.01
N VAL A 54 -4.90 3.61 7.89
CA VAL A 54 -4.16 3.96 6.68
C VAL A 54 -2.68 3.77 6.97
N ASN A 55 -2.03 2.80 6.32
CA ASN A 55 -0.60 2.59 6.41
C ASN A 55 0.11 3.15 5.18
N ALA A 56 0.90 4.20 5.36
CA ALA A 56 1.75 4.80 4.34
C ALA A 56 3.24 4.74 4.69
N VAL A 57 3.63 3.83 5.58
CA VAL A 57 5.03 3.58 5.92
C VAL A 57 5.73 2.88 4.77
N GLY A 58 6.88 3.43 4.36
CA GLY A 58 7.71 2.84 3.32
C GLY A 58 9.10 3.48 3.26
N ILE A 59 10.01 2.76 2.60
CA ILE A 59 11.36 3.23 2.27
C ILE A 59 11.67 3.02 0.79
N ILE A 60 12.55 3.85 0.25
CA ILE A 60 13.06 3.76 -1.14
C ILE A 60 14.45 3.11 -1.16
N ARG A 61 15.21 3.24 -0.08
CA ARG A 61 16.54 2.68 0.09
C ARG A 61 16.68 2.16 1.51
N GLU A 62 17.36 1.02 1.66
CA GLU A 62 17.70 0.49 2.97
C GLU A 62 18.81 1.32 3.64
N SER A 63 18.69 1.50 4.96
CA SER A 63 19.70 2.19 5.76
C SER A 63 19.55 1.84 7.23
N GLY A 64 20.62 1.35 7.86
CA GLY A 64 20.58 0.93 9.27
C GLY A 64 19.53 -0.17 9.50
N GLY A 65 18.65 0.01 10.49
CA GLY A 65 17.54 -0.92 10.77
C GLY A 65 16.38 -0.87 9.77
N ARG A 66 16.35 0.13 8.88
CA ARG A 66 15.29 0.33 7.87
C ARG A 66 15.52 -0.59 6.68
N THR A 67 15.03 -1.81 6.77
CA THR A 67 15.09 -2.80 5.69
C THR A 67 13.75 -2.93 4.97
N PHE A 68 13.77 -3.37 3.71
CA PHE A 68 12.55 -3.68 2.97
C PHE A 68 11.77 -4.79 3.65
N ASN A 69 12.46 -5.82 4.15
CA ASN A 69 11.82 -6.90 4.88
C ASN A 69 11.08 -6.40 6.14
N ALA A 70 11.68 -5.49 6.91
CA ALA A 70 11.03 -4.92 8.08
C ALA A 70 9.82 -4.05 7.68
N LEU A 71 10.03 -3.05 6.81
CA LEU A 71 9.06 -1.97 6.61
C LEU A 71 8.01 -2.23 5.51
N HIS A 72 8.28 -3.10 4.55
CA HIS A 72 7.33 -3.45 3.48
C HIS A 72 6.69 -4.84 3.65
N TYR A 73 7.18 -5.66 4.59
CA TYR A 73 6.64 -7.02 4.81
C TYR A 73 6.28 -7.31 6.27
N ALA A 74 7.27 -7.37 7.18
CA ALA A 74 7.04 -7.83 8.54
C ALA A 74 6.10 -6.91 9.33
N ALA A 75 6.36 -5.60 9.29
CA ALA A 75 5.53 -4.61 9.98
C ALA A 75 4.09 -4.55 9.42
N PRO A 76 3.85 -4.44 8.10
CA PRO A 76 2.49 -4.50 7.55
C PRO A 76 1.74 -5.79 7.88
N ARG A 77 2.42 -6.95 7.85
CA ARG A 77 1.82 -8.23 8.21
C ARG A 77 1.34 -8.23 9.68
N ALA A 78 2.23 -7.85 10.59
CA ALA A 78 1.90 -7.74 12.02
C ALA A 78 0.76 -6.75 12.28
N LEU A 79 0.75 -5.61 11.58
CA LEU A 79 -0.32 -4.63 11.62
C LEU A 79 -1.67 -5.24 11.19
N PHE A 80 -1.71 -6.00 10.10
CA PHE A 80 -2.96 -6.61 9.60
C PHE A 80 -3.50 -7.65 10.57
N ASP A 81 -2.62 -8.49 11.13
CA ASP A 81 -3.00 -9.49 12.15
C ASP A 81 -3.55 -8.80 13.42
N ALA A 82 -2.95 -7.69 13.83
CA ALA A 82 -3.45 -6.88 14.94
C ALA A 82 -4.80 -6.20 14.62
N CYS A 83 -4.98 -5.69 13.40
CA CYS A 83 -6.24 -5.10 12.94
C CYS A 83 -7.37 -6.14 12.98
N ALA A 84 -7.11 -7.34 12.47
CA ALA A 84 -8.06 -8.45 12.49
C ALA A 84 -8.45 -8.81 13.94
N SER A 85 -7.45 -8.92 14.83
CA SER A 85 -7.67 -9.24 16.25
C SER A 85 -8.43 -8.14 16.99
N ALA A 86 -8.21 -6.87 16.64
CA ALA A 86 -8.89 -5.71 17.22
C ALA A 86 -10.26 -5.40 16.57
N GLY A 87 -10.68 -6.15 15.55
CA GLY A 87 -11.94 -5.95 14.85
C GLY A 87 -11.96 -4.78 13.84
N VAL A 88 -10.78 -4.26 13.46
CA VAL A 88 -10.64 -3.21 12.45
C VAL A 88 -10.78 -3.82 11.05
N ARG A 89 -11.93 -3.58 10.41
CA ARG A 89 -12.26 -4.20 9.10
C ARG A 89 -11.80 -3.39 7.88
N ARG A 90 -11.32 -2.16 8.08
CA ARG A 90 -10.95 -1.24 7.00
C ARG A 90 -9.48 -0.87 7.12
N VAL A 91 -8.66 -1.39 6.21
CA VAL A 91 -7.22 -1.10 6.18
C VAL A 91 -6.83 -0.69 4.76
N LEU A 92 -6.20 0.48 4.62
CA LEU A 92 -5.60 0.98 3.38
C LEU A 92 -4.08 0.87 3.50
N GLN A 93 -3.47 -0.03 2.73
CA GLN A 93 -2.02 -0.16 2.61
C GLN A 93 -1.53 0.61 1.38
N VAL A 94 -0.66 1.59 1.59
CA VAL A 94 0.02 2.34 0.53
C VAL A 94 1.45 1.83 0.42
N SER A 95 1.78 1.22 -0.72
CA SER A 95 3.13 0.71 -1.01
C SER A 95 3.61 1.23 -2.37
N ALA A 96 4.93 1.33 -2.57
CA ALA A 96 5.54 1.89 -3.78
C ALA A 96 5.19 1.13 -5.08
N LEU A 97 4.66 -0.10 -4.96
CA LEU A 97 4.13 -0.85 -6.10
C LEU A 97 2.73 -0.38 -6.56
N GLY A 98 2.13 0.58 -5.86
CA GLY A 98 0.82 1.17 -6.19
C GLY A 98 0.80 2.70 -6.21
N ALA A 99 1.94 3.38 -6.00
CA ALA A 99 1.99 4.84 -5.90
C ALA A 99 2.06 5.57 -7.27
N ALA A 100 2.14 4.85 -8.38
CA ALA A 100 2.29 5.48 -9.68
C ALA A 100 0.96 5.88 -10.36
N ILE A 101 -0.20 5.31 -10.03
CA ILE A 101 -1.46 5.71 -10.70
C ILE A 101 -2.65 5.72 -9.75
N TYR A 102 -2.84 6.81 -9.00
CA TYR A 102 -4.13 7.05 -8.35
C TYR A 102 -4.68 8.47 -8.54
N VAL A 103 -4.09 9.28 -9.42
CA VAL A 103 -4.51 10.69 -9.55
C VAL A 103 -4.70 11.06 -11.04
N ILE A 104 -5.98 11.25 -11.39
CA ILE A 104 -6.60 12.09 -12.45
C ILE A 104 -6.67 11.54 -13.90
N ARG A 105 -7.87 11.07 -14.31
CA ARG A 105 -8.44 10.89 -15.69
C ARG A 105 -8.35 9.50 -16.38
N ARG A 106 -9.51 9.00 -16.84
CA ARG A 106 -9.74 7.72 -17.55
C ARG A 106 -8.80 7.43 -18.74
N TRP A 107 -8.32 8.45 -19.46
CA TRP A 107 -7.43 8.25 -20.61
C TRP A 107 -6.00 7.86 -20.19
N LEU A 108 -5.55 8.28 -19.00
CA LEU A 108 -4.26 7.87 -18.45
C LEU A 108 -4.22 6.38 -18.10
N TRP A 109 -5.37 5.75 -17.82
CA TRP A 109 -5.46 4.31 -17.60
C TRP A 109 -5.10 3.53 -18.87
N ARG A 110 -5.57 4.00 -20.03
CA ARG A 110 -5.25 3.37 -21.32
C ARG A 110 -3.77 3.51 -21.65
N LEU A 111 -3.17 4.65 -21.31
CA LEU A 111 -1.72 4.85 -21.47
C LEU A 111 -0.90 4.02 -20.49
N GLN A 112 -1.31 3.91 -19.23
CA GLN A 112 -0.67 3.03 -18.25
C GLN A 112 -0.75 1.57 -18.69
N MET A 113 -1.93 1.10 -19.12
CA MET A 113 -2.10 -0.26 -19.65
C MET A 113 -1.22 -0.47 -20.88
N GLY A 114 -1.21 0.49 -21.82
CA GLY A 114 -0.36 0.43 -23.01
C GLY A 114 1.13 0.38 -22.66
N LEU A 115 1.58 1.20 -21.71
CA LEU A 115 2.96 1.21 -21.24
C LEU A 115 3.32 -0.12 -20.56
N ILE A 116 2.45 -0.64 -19.68
CA ILE A 116 2.62 -1.93 -19.02
C ILE A 116 2.78 -3.05 -20.04
N VAL A 117 1.88 -3.13 -21.02
CA VAL A 117 1.94 -4.15 -22.07
C VAL A 117 3.20 -3.99 -22.91
N ALA A 118 3.53 -2.77 -23.35
CA ALA A 118 4.68 -2.51 -24.21
C ALA A 118 6.01 -2.85 -23.53
N TYR A 119 6.24 -2.36 -22.31
CA TYR A 119 7.49 -2.68 -21.61
C TYR A 119 7.55 -4.15 -21.17
N SER A 120 6.40 -4.77 -20.85
CA SER A 120 6.33 -6.21 -20.53
C SER A 120 6.69 -7.07 -21.74
N ALA A 121 6.23 -6.71 -22.94
CA ALA A 121 6.59 -7.38 -24.18
C ALA A 121 8.08 -7.19 -24.53
N LEU A 122 8.61 -5.97 -24.34
CA LEU A 122 10.03 -5.68 -24.51
C LEU A 122 10.92 -6.50 -23.56
N ILE A 123 10.55 -6.63 -22.29
CA ILE A 123 11.27 -7.48 -21.32
C ILE A 123 11.10 -8.96 -21.66
N ALA A 124 9.90 -9.39 -22.05
CA ALA A 124 9.63 -10.79 -22.37
C ALA A 124 10.48 -11.29 -23.56
N VAL A 125 10.74 -10.44 -24.54
CA VAL A 125 11.56 -10.76 -25.72
C VAL A 125 13.04 -10.46 -25.49
N GLY A 126 13.38 -9.34 -24.85
CA GLY A 126 14.75 -8.85 -24.74
C GLY A 126 15.54 -9.39 -23.54
N LEU A 127 14.88 -9.88 -22.49
CA LEU A 127 15.49 -10.29 -21.22
C LEU A 127 14.77 -11.53 -20.62
N PRO A 128 14.89 -12.71 -21.24
CA PRO A 128 14.19 -13.92 -20.82
C PRO A 128 14.61 -14.42 -19.42
N GLU A 129 15.81 -14.09 -18.95
CA GLU A 129 16.23 -14.39 -17.57
C GLU A 129 15.37 -13.74 -16.47
N LEU A 130 14.62 -12.66 -16.77
CA LEU A 130 13.73 -12.00 -15.81
C LEU A 130 12.38 -12.71 -15.61
N TRP A 131 12.09 -13.76 -16.37
CA TRP A 131 10.84 -14.53 -16.25
C TRP A 131 10.71 -15.23 -14.89
N LEU A 132 11.84 -15.63 -14.29
CA LEU A 132 11.90 -16.38 -13.03
C LEU A 132 12.53 -15.57 -11.89
N HIS A 133 12.80 -14.28 -12.11
CA HIS A 133 13.42 -13.43 -11.09
C HIS A 133 12.44 -13.23 -9.91
N PRO A 134 12.89 -13.33 -8.65
CA PRO A 134 12.00 -13.21 -7.47
C PRO A 134 11.30 -11.83 -7.35
N PHE A 135 11.83 -10.80 -8.01
CA PHE A 135 11.17 -9.49 -8.16
C PHE A 135 10.39 -9.33 -9.48
N GLY A 136 10.09 -10.47 -10.13
CA GLY A 136 9.55 -10.67 -11.48
C GLY A 136 8.61 -9.56 -11.93
N PRO A 137 9.07 -8.66 -12.80
CA PRO A 137 8.28 -7.53 -13.26
C PRO A 137 6.95 -7.91 -13.90
N LEU A 138 6.86 -9.13 -14.44
CA LEU A 138 5.65 -9.70 -15.03
C LEU A 138 4.71 -10.30 -13.97
N LEU A 139 5.26 -11.02 -12.98
CA LEU A 139 4.48 -11.65 -11.91
C LEU A 139 3.75 -10.59 -11.06
N LYS A 140 4.37 -9.43 -10.85
CA LYS A 140 3.74 -8.29 -10.17
C LYS A 140 2.66 -7.56 -10.98
N ASN A 141 2.66 -7.69 -12.32
CA ASN A 141 1.69 -7.02 -13.18
C ASN A 141 0.35 -7.77 -13.26
N LEU A 142 0.34 -9.08 -13.02
CA LEU A 142 -0.87 -9.90 -13.01
C LEU A 142 -1.82 -9.55 -11.85
N PRO A 143 -1.37 -9.44 -10.58
CA PRO A 143 -2.20 -8.93 -9.48
C PRO A 143 -2.67 -7.49 -9.71
N MET A 144 -1.84 -6.65 -10.36
CA MET A 144 -2.22 -5.27 -10.69
C MET A 144 -3.31 -5.22 -11.77
N LEU A 145 -3.22 -6.04 -12.81
CA LEU A 145 -4.29 -6.22 -13.81
C LEU A 145 -5.58 -6.76 -13.18
N ALA A 146 -5.46 -7.75 -12.28
CA ALA A 146 -6.60 -8.30 -11.55
C ALA A 146 -7.28 -7.24 -10.65
N ALA A 147 -6.49 -6.41 -9.95
CA ALA A 147 -7.00 -5.32 -9.14
C ALA A 147 -7.69 -4.24 -9.99
N ILE A 148 -7.14 -3.91 -11.16
CA ILE A 148 -7.75 -2.96 -12.11
C ILE A 148 -9.08 -3.51 -12.64
N MET A 149 -9.15 -4.78 -13.02
CA MET A 149 -10.40 -5.41 -13.49
C MET A 149 -11.46 -5.44 -12.37
N ALA A 150 -11.07 -5.80 -11.15
CA ALA A 150 -11.98 -5.82 -10.01
C ALA A 150 -12.51 -4.41 -9.66
N LEU A 151 -11.67 -3.38 -9.74
CA LEU A 151 -12.09 -1.99 -9.53
C LEU A 151 -13.04 -1.51 -10.64
N HIS A 152 -12.80 -1.90 -11.90
CA HIS A 152 -13.67 -1.56 -13.02
C HIS A 152 -15.07 -2.16 -12.84
N GLU A 153 -15.16 -3.43 -12.47
CA GLU A 153 -16.45 -4.10 -12.22
C GLU A 153 -17.23 -3.52 -11.03
N LEU A 154 -16.54 -3.03 -10.01
CA LEU A 154 -17.18 -2.38 -8.85
C LEU A 154 -17.70 -0.98 -9.19
N GLU A 155 -17.02 -0.26 -10.08
CA GLU A 155 -17.44 1.07 -10.54
C GLU A 155 -18.61 0.99 -11.53
N GLU A 156 -18.74 -0.09 -12.31
CA GLU A 156 -19.90 -0.32 -13.20
C GLU A 156 -21.17 -0.73 -12.46
N ARG A 157 -21.07 -1.12 -11.18
CA ARG A 157 -22.18 -1.59 -10.35
C ARG A 157 -22.75 -0.53 -9.41
N GLY A 158 -22.18 0.68 -9.36
CA GLY A 158 -22.63 1.82 -8.56
C GLY A 158 -23.25 2.92 -9.42
#